data_AF-A0A353T1Z9-F1
#
_entry.id   AF-A0A353T1Z9-F1
#
_cell.length_a   1.000
_cell.length_b   1.000
_cell.length_c   1.000
_cell.angle_alpha   90.00
_cell.angle_beta   90.00
_cell.angle_gamma   90.00
#
_symmetry.space_group_name_H-M   'P 1'
#
loop_
_entity.id
_entity.type
_entity.pdbx_description
1 polymer ?
#
loop_
_entity_poly.entity_id
_entity_poly.type
_entity_poly.pdbx_seq_one_letter_code
_entity_poly.pdbx_strand_id
1 'polypeptide(L)' 'MFPNPKEILIRLPAVFLAMSFHEFAHAWTADRLGDPTPRRSGRLTLDPLVHV' A
#
# COMPACT_ATOMS: atom_id res chain seq x y z
N MET A 1 -2.64 27.58 1.60
CA MET A 1 -4.00 27.33 2.12
C MET A 1 -4.00 25.92 2.69
N PHE A 2 -3.99 25.78 4.02
CA PHE A 2 -4.01 24.46 4.65
C PHE A 2 -5.40 23.84 4.44
N PRO A 3 -5.49 22.56 4.01
CA PRO A 3 -6.78 21.91 3.84
C PRO A 3 -7.52 21.84 5.17
N ASN A 4 -8.84 21.97 5.11
CA ASN A 4 -9.68 21.86 6.30
C ASN A 4 -9.51 20.45 6.91
N PRO A 5 -9.47 20.28 8.25
CA PRO A 5 -9.40 18.95 8.87
C PRO A 5 -10.43 17.95 8.32
N LYS A 6 -11.63 18.41 7.95
CA LYS A 6 -12.66 17.58 7.31
C LYS A 6 -12.23 17.07 5.93
N GLU A 7 -11.58 17.90 5.12
CA GLU A 7 -11.07 17.49 3.81
C GLU A 7 -9.95 16.46 3.94
N ILE A 8 -9.06 16.62 4.92
CA ILE A 8 -8.02 15.64 5.22
C ILE A 8 -8.67 14.30 5.57
N LEU A 9 -9.64 14.31 6.48
CA LEU A 9 -10.33 13.10 6.92
C LEU A 9 -11.01 12.34 5.76
N ILE A 10 -11.63 13.07 4.83
CA ILE A 10 -12.28 12.48 3.64
C ILE A 10 -11.25 11.89 2.67
N ARG A 11 -10.04 12.45 2.59
CA ARG A 11 -8.98 11.98 1.68
C ARG A 11 -8.17 10.82 2.24
N LEU A 12 -8.10 10.66 3.56
CA LEU A 12 -7.30 9.61 4.20
C LEU A 12 -7.61 8.20 3.66
N PRO A 13 -8.88 7.75 3.52
CA PRO A 13 -9.17 6.43 2.95
C PRO A 13 -8.60 6.23 1.54
N ALA A 14 -8.63 7.26 0.70
CA ALA A 14 -8.06 7.19 -0.65
C ALA A 14 -6.53 7.05 -0.62
N VAL A 15 -5.86 7.73 0.31
CA VAL A 15 -4.41 7.59 0.51
C VAL A 15 -4.06 6.19 1.01
N PHE A 16 -4.80 5.64 1.97
CA PHE A 16 -4.59 4.27 2.45
C PHE A 16 -4.73 3.25 1.32
N LEU A 17 -5.79 3.35 0.52
CA LEU A 17 -5.97 2.51 -0.67
C LEU A 17 -4.80 2.66 -1.65
N ALA A 18 -4.42 3.90 -1.99
CA ALA A 18 -3.33 4.15 -2.93
C ALA A 18 -2.00 3.57 -2.43
N MET A 19 -1.72 3.65 -1.14
CA MET A 19 -0.54 3.05 -0.51
C MET A 19 -0.57 1.52 -0.60
N SER A 20 -1.71 0.87 -0.35
CA SER A 20 -1.82 -0.59 -0.53
C SER A 20 -1.44 -1.04 -1.93
N PHE A 21 -1.92 -0.34 -2.96
CA PHE A 21 -1.57 -0.63 -4.35
C PHE A 21 -0.09 -0.35 -4.62
N HIS A 22 0.45 0.75 -4.09
CA HIS A 22 1.86 1.11 -4.24
C HIS A 22 2.79 0.04 -3.67
N GLU A 23 2.54 -0.39 -2.43
CA GLU A 23 3.37 -1.39 -1.76
C GLU A 23 3.21 -2.79 -2.34
N PHE A 24 1.98 -3.15 -2.73
CA PHE A 24 1.75 -4.37 -3.52
C PHE A 24 2.55 -4.36 -4.83
N ALA A 25 2.61 -3.23 -5.55
CA ALA A 25 3.35 -3.13 -6.80
C ALA A 25 4.86 -3.33 -6.59
N HIS A 26 5.43 -2.81 -5.51
CA HIS A 26 6.81 -3.09 -5.13
C HIS A 26 7.02 -4.57 -4.81
N ALA A 27 6.17 -5.14 -3.96
CA ALA A 27 6.24 -6.55 -3.57
C ALA A 27 6.14 -7.48 -4.78
N TRP A 28 5.22 -7.18 -5.70
CA TRP A 28 5.01 -7.92 -6.94
C TRP A 28 6.19 -7.80 -7.90
N THR A 29 6.74 -6.59 -8.05
CA THR A 29 7.90 -6.36 -8.91
C THR A 29 9.13 -7.09 -8.37
N ALA A 30 9.37 -7.05 -7.07
CA ALA A 30 10.45 -7.79 -6.42
C ALA A 30 10.30 -9.31 -6.60
N ASP A 31 9.09 -9.87 -6.41
CA ASP A 31 8.81 -11.28 -6.63
C ASP A 31 9.02 -11.71 -8.09
N ARG A 32 8.62 -10.86 -9.04
CA ARG A 32 8.82 -11.06 -10.49
C ARG A 32 10.29 -10.99 -10.90
N LEU A 33 11.08 -10.16 -10.22
CA LEU A 33 12.53 -10.03 -10.46
C LEU A 33 13.35 -11.08 -9.69
N GLY A 34 12.67 -11.99 -8.96
CA GLY A 34 13.28 -13.16 -8.36
C GLY A 34 13.60 -13.04 -6.86
N ASP A 35 13.20 -11.96 -6.19
CA ASP A 35 13.25 -11.90 -4.73
C ASP A 35 12.01 -12.59 -4.14
N PRO A 36 12.13 -13.77 -3.52
CA PRO A 36 10.97 -14.49 -2.99
C PRO A 36 10.47 -13.95 -1.65
N THR A 37 11.14 -12.95 -1.06
CA THR A 37 10.84 -12.43 0.28
C THR A 37 9.41 -11.92 0.42
N PRO A 38 8.85 -11.12 -0.51
CA PRO A 38 7.48 -10.60 -0.39
C PRO A 38 6.44 -11.71 -0.41
N ARG A 39 6.62 -12.74 -1.25
CA ARG A 39 5.74 -13.91 -1.29
C ARG A 39 5.80 -14.72 0.00
N ARG A 40 6.99 -14.96 0.54
CA ARG A 40 7.19 -15.74 1.78
C ARG A 40 6.68 -15.02 3.01
N SER A 41 6.71 -13.68 3.02
CA SER A 41 6.21 -12.85 4.12
C SER A 41 4.72 -12.50 4.00
N GLY A 42 4.02 -13.00 2.98
CA GLY A 42 2.59 -12.72 2.79
C GLY A 42 2.28 -11.31 2.29
N ARG A 43 3.27 -10.57 1.80
CA ARG A 43 3.14 -9.17 1.36
C ARG A 43 2.60 -9.01 -0.06
N LEU A 44 2.32 -10.10 -0.77
CA LEU A 44 1.65 -10.09 -2.08
C LEU A 44 0.12 -10.02 -1.93
N THR A 45 -0.37 -9.00 -1.25
CA THR A 45 -1.80 -8.76 -1.00
C THR A 45 -2.13 -7.28 -1.16
N LEU A 46 -3.39 -6.96 -1.46
CA LEU A 46 -3.91 -5.59 -1.45
C LEU A 46 -4.51 -5.20 -0.10
N ASP A 47 -4.46 -6.09 0.88
CA ASP A 47 -4.90 -5.81 2.24
C ASP A 47 -4.01 -4.71 2.86
N PRO A 48 -4.53 -3.49 3.10
CA PRO A 48 -3.76 -2.40 3.72
C PRO A 48 -3.16 -2.80 5.06
N LEU A 49 -3.78 -3.72 5.80
CA LEU A 49 -3.33 -4.07 7.16
C LEU A 49 -2.03 -4.88 7.17
N VAL A 50 -1.67 -5.52 6.06
CA VAL A 50 -0.43 -6.32 5.94
C VAL A 50 0.78 -5.44 5.61
N HIS A 51 0.52 -4.19 5.21
CA HIS A 51 1.49 -3.20 4.78
C HIS A 51 1.82 -2.14 5.85
N VAL A 52 1.10 -2.16 6.98
CA VAL A 52 1.36 -1.32 8.17
C VAL A 52 2.28 -2.06 9.14
#